data_AF-A0A436ZU83-F1
#
_entry.id   AF-A0A436ZU83-F1
#
_cell.length_a   1.000
_cell.length_b   1.000
_cell.length_c   1.000
_cell.angle_alpha   90.00
_cell.angle_beta   90.00
_cell.angle_gamma   90.00
#
_symmetry.space_group_name_H-M   'P 1'
#
loop_
_entity.id
_entity.type
_entity.pdbx_description
1 polymer ?
#
loop_
_entity_poly.entity_id
_entity_poly.type
_entity_poly.pdbx_seq_one_letter_code
_entity_poly.pdbx_strand_id
1 'polypeptide(L)'
;MTVVDLGFAPGSWSQVAVSLTHPNGRVIGIDLLPAQPPKGVSSIQGNFLSLGVQASIRRYLSDPDRGRARLPQSFSEKTDTPYLREYPKSTEGATEAAELLEEKIDPPILQLDDTASSGYIAQERRDSLHDEEEEAQAAAEATAATTTANNLKVKDRSKMTQKEKEMNTVDVVLSDMLMNTSGVAVRDHAGSMELCTAALTFCIDVLKPGGSFVCKFYQGEDDGKLEAMLDKVFFKVVRMKPETSRSDSKECYFVATKKRNGVTREVIGAPSLKA
;
A
#
# COMPACT_ATOMS: atom_id res chain seq x y z
N MET A 1 -4.68 7.21 15.02
CA MET A 1 -5.00 5.85 14.55
C MET A 1 -4.29 5.64 13.23
N THR A 2 -3.58 4.52 13.07
CA THR A 2 -2.82 4.15 11.89
C THR A 2 -3.51 2.99 11.18
N VAL A 3 -3.88 3.18 9.93
CA VAL A 3 -4.53 2.19 9.08
C VAL A 3 -3.60 1.85 7.92
N VAL A 4 -3.44 0.55 7.64
CA VAL A 4 -2.78 0.04 6.43
C VAL A 4 -3.86 -0.59 5.54
N ASP A 5 -3.88 -0.24 4.26
CA ASP A 5 -4.80 -0.75 3.26
C ASP A 5 -4.03 -1.55 2.20
N LEU A 6 -4.16 -2.87 2.21
CA LEU A 6 -3.50 -3.79 1.29
C LEU A 6 -4.38 -4.03 0.06
N GLY A 7 -3.82 -3.85 -1.14
CA GLY A 7 -4.60 -3.85 -2.37
C GLY A 7 -5.50 -2.63 -2.45
N PHE A 8 -4.97 -1.45 -2.11
CA PHE A 8 -5.81 -0.25 -1.95
C PHE A 8 -6.40 0.26 -3.27
N ALA A 9 -5.82 -0.04 -4.43
CA ALA A 9 -6.24 0.54 -5.70
C ALA A 9 -7.69 0.14 -6.02
N PRO A 10 -8.56 1.08 -6.44
CA PRO A 10 -8.27 2.49 -6.79
C PRO A 10 -8.28 3.48 -5.61
N GLY A 11 -8.65 3.05 -4.40
CA GLY A 11 -8.52 3.85 -3.17
C GLY A 11 -9.80 4.16 -2.41
N SER A 12 -10.93 3.50 -2.73
CA SER A 12 -12.23 3.78 -2.10
C SER A 12 -12.22 3.49 -0.59
N TRP A 13 -11.63 2.37 -0.17
CA TRP A 13 -11.50 2.00 1.23
C TRP A 13 -10.59 2.97 2.00
N SER A 14 -9.45 3.31 1.40
CA SER A 14 -8.53 4.33 1.92
C SER A 14 -9.20 5.70 2.10
N GLN A 15 -10.07 6.13 1.18
CA GLN A 15 -10.83 7.38 1.32
C GLN A 15 -11.77 7.36 2.54
N VAL A 16 -12.48 6.26 2.74
CA VAL A 16 -13.35 6.06 3.91
C VAL A 16 -12.51 6.01 5.19
N ALA A 17 -11.38 5.31 5.17
CA ALA A 17 -10.47 5.20 6.30
C ALA A 17 -9.92 6.57 6.74
N VAL A 18 -9.56 7.46 5.80
CA VAL A 18 -9.14 8.83 6.14
C VAL A 18 -10.27 9.59 6.83
N SER A 19 -11.48 9.52 6.28
CA SER A 19 -12.66 10.20 6.84
C SER A 19 -12.96 9.73 8.27
N LEU A 20 -12.83 8.44 8.54
CA LEU A 20 -13.08 7.84 9.86
C LEU A 20 -11.95 8.07 10.88
N THR A 21 -10.74 8.39 10.42
CA THR A 21 -9.58 8.56 11.30
C THR A 21 -9.18 10.01 11.53
N HIS A 22 -9.83 10.96 10.85
CA HIS A 22 -9.65 12.41 11.02
C HIS A 22 -9.85 12.86 12.49
N PRO A 23 -9.13 13.89 12.99
CA PRO A 23 -8.11 14.72 12.32
C PRO A 23 -6.70 14.13 12.32
N ASN A 24 -6.39 13.26 13.29
CA ASN A 24 -5.01 12.82 13.57
C ASN A 24 -4.72 11.41 13.02
N GLY A 25 -5.55 10.96 12.10
CA GLY A 25 -5.44 9.68 11.41
C GLY A 25 -4.25 9.62 10.48
N ARG A 26 -3.81 8.40 10.22
CA ARG A 26 -2.79 8.09 9.23
C ARG A 26 -3.26 6.88 8.44
N VAL A 27 -3.27 7.00 7.12
CA VAL A 27 -3.64 5.91 6.22
C VAL A 27 -2.51 5.70 5.22
N ILE A 28 -2.09 4.45 5.08
CA ILE A 28 -1.14 4.03 4.06
C ILE A 28 -1.76 2.94 3.18
N GLY A 29 -1.82 3.18 1.87
CA GLY A 29 -2.19 2.19 0.86
C GLY A 29 -0.96 1.50 0.30
N ILE A 30 -1.04 0.18 0.09
CA ILE A 30 -0.01 -0.61 -0.59
C ILE A 30 -0.70 -1.38 -1.72
N ASP A 31 -0.19 -1.23 -2.94
CA ASP A 31 -0.73 -1.95 -4.10
C ASP A 31 0.37 -2.26 -5.12
N LEU A 32 0.18 -3.32 -5.88
CA LEU A 32 1.00 -3.62 -7.04
C LEU A 32 0.68 -2.65 -8.20
N LEU A 33 -0.60 -2.31 -8.36
CA LEU A 33 -1.09 -1.45 -9.42
C LEU A 33 -0.76 0.02 -9.11
N PRO A 34 -0.29 0.79 -10.10
CA PRO A 34 -0.13 2.22 -9.94
C PRO A 34 -1.52 2.87 -9.78
N ALA A 35 -1.70 3.63 -8.70
CA ALA A 35 -2.94 4.36 -8.43
C ALA A 35 -2.63 5.70 -7.74
N GLN A 36 -3.39 6.73 -8.11
CA GLN A 36 -3.33 8.03 -7.44
C GLN A 36 -4.02 7.94 -6.07
N PRO A 37 -3.30 8.13 -4.95
CA PRO A 37 -3.90 8.01 -3.63
C PRO A 37 -4.88 9.17 -3.35
N PRO A 38 -6.00 8.91 -2.64
CA PRO A 38 -6.87 9.98 -2.16
C PRO A 38 -6.12 10.98 -1.27
N LYS A 39 -6.63 12.21 -1.18
CA LYS A 39 -6.02 13.26 -0.35
C LYS A 39 -5.90 12.81 1.11
N GLY A 40 -4.69 12.89 1.66
CA GLY A 40 -4.39 12.47 3.03
C GLY A 40 -3.99 10.99 3.18
N VAL A 41 -4.02 10.21 2.10
CA VAL A 41 -3.48 8.85 2.04
C VAL A 41 -2.05 8.91 1.51
N SER A 42 -1.14 8.16 2.13
CA SER A 42 0.17 7.89 1.54
C SER A 42 0.14 6.54 0.84
N SER A 43 0.87 6.36 -0.25
CA SER A 43 0.93 5.08 -0.97
C SER A 43 2.36 4.55 -1.09
N ILE A 44 2.48 3.23 -1.15
CA ILE A 44 3.68 2.52 -1.59
C ILE A 44 3.24 1.58 -2.71
N GLN A 45 3.82 1.74 -3.90
CA GLN A 45 3.60 0.80 -4.98
C GLN A 45 4.60 -0.36 -4.86
N GLY A 46 4.11 -1.59 -4.98
CA GLY A 46 4.91 -2.80 -5.02
C GLY A 46 4.21 -4.01 -4.41
N ASN A 47 4.82 -5.17 -4.61
CA ASN A 47 4.36 -6.40 -3.99
C ASN A 47 4.62 -6.36 -2.47
N PHE A 48 3.57 -6.33 -1.65
CA PHE A 48 3.71 -6.32 -0.19
C PHE A 48 4.38 -7.58 0.40
N LEU A 49 4.51 -8.65 -0.39
CA LEU A 49 5.29 -9.84 -0.04
C LEU A 49 6.80 -9.66 -0.27
N SER A 50 7.22 -8.70 -1.11
CA SER A 50 8.64 -8.41 -1.35
C SER A 50 9.30 -7.87 -0.10
N LEU A 51 10.50 -8.36 0.21
CA LEU A 51 11.29 -7.90 1.34
C LEU A 51 11.63 -6.41 1.25
N GLY A 52 11.90 -5.90 0.04
CA GLY A 52 12.19 -4.47 -0.19
C GLY A 52 10.97 -3.59 0.12
N VAL A 53 9.78 -4.02 -0.30
CA VAL A 53 8.53 -3.32 -0.01
C VAL A 53 8.20 -3.41 1.48
N GLN A 54 8.38 -4.57 2.12
CA GLN A 54 8.22 -4.73 3.56
C GLN A 54 9.17 -3.84 4.36
N ALA A 55 10.43 -3.71 3.93
CA ALA A 55 11.40 -2.81 4.54
C ALA A 55 10.96 -1.34 4.39
N SER A 56 10.45 -0.98 3.21
CA SER A 56 9.91 0.37 2.94
C SER A 56 8.70 0.69 3.80
N ILE A 57 7.78 -0.26 3.96
CA ILE A 57 6.62 -0.14 4.86
C ILE A 57 7.10 0.03 6.31
N ARG A 58 8.04 -0.80 6.79
CA ARG A 58 8.58 -0.69 8.15
C ARG A 58 9.25 0.65 8.40
N ARG A 59 10.08 1.12 7.46
CA ARG A 59 10.71 2.45 7.52
C ARG A 59 9.69 3.59 7.48
N TYR A 60 8.59 3.41 6.76
CA TYR A 60 7.50 4.36 6.77
C TYR A 60 6.84 4.39 8.17
N LEU A 61 6.46 3.23 8.69
CA LEU A 61 5.75 3.06 9.97
C LEU A 61 6.61 3.38 11.21
N SER A 62 7.94 3.38 11.10
CA SER A 62 8.84 3.71 12.20
C SER A 62 8.80 5.19 12.62
N ASP A 63 8.42 6.08 11.70
CA ASP A 63 8.17 7.50 12.01
C ASP A 63 6.68 7.68 12.35
N PRO A 64 6.31 8.01 13.60
CA PRO A 64 4.90 8.16 14.00
C PRO A 64 4.20 9.36 13.36
N ASP A 65 4.93 10.42 12.99
CA ASP A 65 4.39 11.70 12.51
C ASP A 65 4.25 11.73 10.99
N ARG A 66 4.98 10.86 10.28
CA ARG A 66 4.89 10.75 8.81
C ARG A 66 3.47 10.39 8.36
N GLY A 67 2.97 11.11 7.36
CA GLY A 67 1.66 10.84 6.75
C GLY A 67 0.45 11.24 7.60
N ARG A 68 0.65 11.95 8.73
CA ARG A 68 -0.43 12.63 9.45
C ARG A 68 -0.60 14.04 8.91
N ALA A 69 -1.83 14.55 8.94
CA ALA A 69 -2.08 15.95 8.64
C ALA A 69 -1.32 16.83 9.64
N ARG A 70 -0.37 17.64 9.15
CA ARG A 70 0.27 18.66 9.98
C ARG A 70 -0.73 19.80 10.18
N LEU A 71 -0.91 20.24 11.42
CA LEU A 71 -1.58 21.51 11.70
C LEU A 71 -0.87 22.60 10.90
N PRO A 72 -1.60 23.52 10.22
CA PRO A 72 -0.97 24.68 9.64
C PRO A 72 -0.23 25.40 10.76
N GLN A 73 1.09 25.49 10.66
CA GLN A 73 1.80 26.47 11.47
C GLN A 73 1.22 27.82 11.06
N SER A 74 0.62 28.53 12.00
CA SER A 74 0.23 29.92 11.78
C SER A 74 1.49 30.66 11.34
N PHE A 75 1.58 31.00 10.06
CA PHE A 75 2.58 31.94 9.59
C PHE A 75 2.23 33.26 10.28
N SER A 76 3.02 33.67 11.28
CA SER A 76 2.99 35.07 11.66
C SER A 76 3.48 35.85 10.45
N GLU A 77 2.62 36.66 9.84
CA GLU A 77 3.01 37.62 8.82
C GLU A 77 4.11 38.52 9.38
N LYS A 78 5.36 38.20 9.04
CA LYS A 78 6.41 39.20 8.92
C LYS A 78 6.56 39.46 7.43
N THR A 79 5.84 40.47 6.97
CA THR A 79 5.94 41.04 5.64
C THR A 79 7.32 41.67 5.49
N ASP A 80 8.23 40.97 4.83
CA ASP A 80 9.40 41.57 4.18
C ASP A 80 9.71 40.75 2.93
N THR A 81 9.00 41.04 1.83
CA THR A 81 9.39 40.59 0.49
C THR A 81 9.56 41.83 -0.40
N PRO A 82 10.79 42.11 -0.89
CA PRO A 82 11.06 43.29 -1.72
C PRO A 82 10.77 43.06 -3.22
N TYR A 83 9.97 42.04 -3.56
CA TYR A 83 9.80 41.54 -4.93
C TYR A 83 8.35 41.56 -5.43
N LEU A 84 7.55 42.54 -5.01
CA LEU A 84 6.34 42.90 -5.75
C LEU A 84 6.68 43.98 -6.78
N ARG A 85 6.88 43.58 -8.03
CA ARG A 85 6.79 44.51 -9.16
C ARG A 85 5.30 44.70 -9.46
N GLU A 86 4.79 45.88 -9.13
CA GLU A 86 3.42 46.26 -9.43
C GLU A 86 3.20 46.27 -10.96
N TYR A 87 2.24 45.48 -11.43
CA TYR A 87 1.68 45.66 -12.75
C TYR A 87 0.55 46.70 -12.68
N PRO A 88 0.53 47.72 -13.55
CA PRO A 88 -0.52 48.71 -13.53
C PRO A 88 -1.86 48.06 -13.92
N LYS A 89 -2.90 48.32 -13.12
CA LYS A 89 -4.28 47.92 -13.40
C LYS A 89 -4.81 48.74 -14.58
N SER A 90 -5.11 48.11 -15.71
CA SER A 90 -5.91 48.73 -16.77
C SER A 90 -7.40 48.49 -16.49
N THR A 91 -8.13 49.60 -16.33
CA THR A 91 -9.59 49.68 -16.24
C THR A 91 -10.23 49.53 -17.62
N GLU A 92 -11.34 48.76 -17.65
CA GLU A 92 -12.52 48.76 -18.53
C GLU A 92 -12.49 49.45 -19.91
N GLY A 93 -13.03 48.76 -20.93
CA GLY A 93 -13.83 49.39 -22.00
C GLY A 93 -13.44 49.10 -23.46
N ALA A 94 -14.19 48.18 -24.06
CA ALA A 94 -14.52 47.90 -25.47
C ALA A 94 -14.01 48.75 -26.68
N THR A 95 -14.01 48.03 -27.82
CA THR A 95 -14.26 48.39 -29.24
C THR A 95 -13.10 48.56 -30.23
N GLU A 96 -13.06 47.59 -31.16
CA GLU A 96 -12.85 47.61 -32.62
C GLU A 96 -11.62 48.25 -33.30
N ALA A 97 -11.15 47.50 -34.32
CA ALA A 97 -10.27 47.85 -35.46
C ALA A 97 -8.79 48.10 -35.11
N ALA A 98 -7.77 47.67 -35.85
CA ALA A 98 -7.58 47.03 -37.16
C ALA A 98 -6.17 46.39 -37.08
N GLU A 99 -6.00 45.13 -37.46
CA GLU A 99 -5.45 44.70 -38.76
C GLU A 99 -3.91 44.81 -38.87
N LEU A 100 -3.31 43.73 -39.40
CA LEU A 100 -1.92 43.56 -39.89
C LEU A 100 -0.86 43.03 -38.90
N LEU A 101 -0.68 41.70 -38.87
CA LEU A 101 0.46 40.98 -39.48
C LEU A 101 0.40 39.49 -39.07
N GLU A 102 -0.21 38.64 -39.90
CA GLU A 102 -0.10 37.18 -39.78
C GLU A 102 1.05 36.68 -40.66
N GLU A 103 2.17 36.30 -40.05
CA GLU A 103 3.11 35.35 -40.66
C GLU A 103 2.60 33.93 -40.39
N LYS A 104 2.26 33.23 -41.48
CA LYS A 104 1.85 31.82 -41.47
C LYS A 104 3.08 30.94 -41.18
N ILE A 105 3.04 30.21 -40.08
CA ILE A 105 3.91 29.04 -39.86
C ILE A 105 2.98 27.82 -39.90
N ASP A 106 3.09 27.03 -40.97
CA ASP A 106 2.38 25.76 -41.09
C ASP A 106 2.88 24.76 -40.04
N PRO A 107 2.00 24.01 -39.34
CA PRO A 107 2.42 22.93 -38.46
C PRO A 107 3.01 21.77 -39.28
N PRO A 108 4.09 21.12 -38.84
CA PRO A 108 4.69 20.03 -39.59
C PRO A 108 3.75 18.81 -39.62
N ILE A 109 3.52 18.30 -40.83
CA ILE A 109 2.80 17.05 -41.09
C ILE A 109 3.62 15.90 -40.53
N LEU A 110 3.11 15.23 -39.51
CA LEU A 110 3.63 13.97 -38.99
C LEU A 110 3.35 12.86 -40.03
N GLN A 111 4.37 12.44 -40.76
CA GLN A 111 4.33 11.25 -41.61
C GLN A 111 4.20 10.00 -40.72
N LEU A 112 3.16 9.21 -40.98
CA LEU A 112 2.96 7.88 -40.41
C LEU A 112 3.73 6.88 -41.28
N ASP A 113 4.84 6.38 -40.76
CA ASP A 113 5.58 5.27 -41.36
C ASP A 113 5.05 3.94 -40.81
N ASP A 114 4.27 3.25 -41.65
CA ASP A 114 3.82 1.87 -41.47
C ASP A 114 5.00 0.90 -41.63
N THR A 115 5.62 0.49 -40.51
CA THR A 115 6.27 -0.84 -40.43
C THR A 115 6.00 -1.48 -39.07
N ALA A 116 5.36 -2.63 -39.13
CA ALA A 116 4.88 -3.39 -37.99
C ALA A 116 5.99 -4.13 -37.22
N SER A 117 5.68 -4.40 -35.94
CA SER A 117 6.09 -5.58 -35.16
C SER A 117 7.27 -5.43 -34.19
N SER A 118 7.05 -4.68 -33.10
CA SER A 118 7.33 -5.16 -31.74
C SER A 118 6.47 -4.34 -30.78
N GLY A 119 5.42 -4.95 -30.21
CA GLY A 119 4.47 -4.24 -29.37
C GLY A 119 5.12 -3.73 -28.07
N TYR A 120 4.67 -2.56 -27.61
CA TYR A 120 5.06 -1.90 -26.34
C TYR A 120 5.14 -2.88 -25.15
N ILE A 121 4.25 -3.88 -25.12
CA ILE A 121 4.15 -4.92 -24.10
C ILE A 121 5.39 -5.85 -24.05
N ALA A 122 6.10 -6.02 -25.17
CA ALA A 122 7.32 -6.83 -25.25
C ALA A 122 8.59 -6.07 -24.85
N GLN A 123 8.50 -4.73 -24.77
CA GLN A 123 9.58 -3.86 -24.32
C GLN A 123 9.54 -3.74 -22.79
N GLU A 124 8.35 -3.50 -22.22
CA GLU A 124 8.15 -3.48 -20.76
C GLU A 124 8.53 -4.81 -20.08
N ARG A 125 8.29 -5.95 -20.75
CA ARG A 125 8.69 -7.28 -20.25
C ARG A 125 10.20 -7.52 -20.25
N ARG A 126 10.96 -6.82 -21.09
CA ARG A 126 12.43 -6.89 -21.11
C ARG A 126 13.04 -5.98 -20.05
N ASP A 127 12.46 -4.80 -19.87
CA ASP A 127 12.91 -3.84 -18.87
C ASP A 127 12.65 -4.37 -17.45
N SER A 128 11.50 -5.04 -17.22
CA SER A 128 11.23 -5.72 -15.94
C SER A 128 12.11 -6.93 -15.64
N LEU A 129 12.67 -7.60 -16.65
CA LEU A 129 13.66 -8.67 -16.44
C LEU A 129 15.05 -8.11 -16.09
N HIS A 130 15.40 -6.92 -16.59
CA HIS A 130 16.65 -6.25 -16.22
C HIS A 130 16.58 -5.64 -14.81
N ASP A 131 15.43 -5.11 -14.41
CA ASP A 131 15.21 -4.62 -13.04
C ASP A 131 15.28 -5.77 -12.01
N GLU A 132 14.79 -6.97 -12.36
CA GLU A 132 14.88 -8.17 -11.50
C GLU A 132 16.33 -8.67 -11.31
N GLU A 133 17.18 -8.58 -12.35
CA GLU A 133 18.59 -8.96 -12.27
C GLU A 133 19.42 -7.95 -11.46
N GLU A 134 19.11 -6.65 -11.56
CA GLU A 134 19.78 -5.58 -10.82
C GLU A 134 19.39 -5.59 -9.32
N GLU A 135 18.11 -5.87 -8.99
CA GLU A 135 17.67 -6.08 -7.60
C GLU A 135 18.28 -7.36 -6.97
N ALA A 136 18.44 -8.42 -7.75
CA ALA A 136 19.09 -9.66 -7.31
C ALA A 136 20.60 -9.48 -7.02
N GLN A 137 21.30 -8.67 -7.82
CA GLN A 137 22.71 -8.34 -7.59
C GLN A 137 22.91 -7.41 -6.38
N ALA A 138 22.04 -6.41 -6.20
CA ALA A 138 22.08 -5.54 -5.02
C ALA A 138 21.80 -6.31 -3.71
N ALA A 139 20.92 -7.33 -3.76
CA ALA A 139 20.64 -8.21 -2.62
C ALA A 139 21.84 -9.13 -2.27
N ALA A 140 22.61 -9.56 -3.27
CA ALA A 140 23.79 -10.42 -3.10
C ALA A 140 24.99 -9.68 -2.47
N GLU A 141 25.22 -8.41 -2.84
CA GLU A 141 26.28 -7.59 -2.22
C GLU A 141 25.97 -7.21 -0.77
N ALA A 142 24.69 -6.98 -0.44
CA ALA A 142 24.27 -6.73 0.94
C ALA A 142 24.41 -7.99 1.85
N THR A 143 24.34 -9.19 1.27
CA THR A 143 24.55 -10.44 2.01
C THR A 143 26.03 -10.69 2.32
N ALA A 144 26.94 -10.33 1.41
CA ALA A 144 28.39 -10.51 1.59
C ALA A 144 28.98 -9.60 2.69
N ALA A 145 28.46 -8.39 2.86
CA ALA A 145 28.91 -7.46 3.91
C ALA A 145 28.51 -7.91 5.34
N THR A 146 27.48 -8.74 5.47
CA THR A 146 26.93 -9.17 6.77
C THR A 146 27.59 -10.45 7.31
N THR A 147 28.24 -11.26 6.46
CA THR A 147 28.80 -12.57 6.85
C THR A 147 30.06 -12.50 7.74
N THR A 148 30.76 -11.37 7.84
CA THR A 148 32.04 -11.31 8.61
C THR A 148 31.87 -10.92 10.09
N ALA A 149 30.68 -10.52 10.53
CA ALA A 149 30.45 -10.16 11.93
C ALA A 149 29.17 -10.80 12.44
N ASN A 150 29.23 -12.06 12.91
CA ASN A 150 28.35 -12.59 13.98
C ASN A 150 28.66 -14.07 14.28
N ASN A 151 29.84 -14.33 14.84
CA ASN A 151 30.06 -15.48 15.70
C ASN A 151 30.22 -14.94 17.11
N LEU A 152 29.14 -14.87 17.91
CA LEU A 152 29.16 -14.99 19.38
C LEU A 152 27.74 -14.80 19.96
N LYS A 153 27.36 -15.79 20.79
CA LYS A 153 26.30 -15.79 21.82
C LYS A 153 24.88 -16.18 21.40
N VAL A 154 24.71 -17.50 21.30
CA VAL A 154 23.54 -18.22 21.80
C VAL A 154 23.46 -18.03 23.32
N LYS A 155 22.42 -17.34 23.83
CA LYS A 155 21.78 -17.61 25.15
C LYS A 155 20.60 -16.67 25.41
N ASP A 156 19.56 -17.27 26.01
CA ASP A 156 18.30 -16.71 26.54
C ASP A 156 17.18 -16.31 25.57
N ARG A 157 16.18 -17.18 25.51
CA ARG A 157 15.01 -17.14 24.63
C ARG A 157 13.74 -16.60 25.32
N SER A 158 13.88 -15.73 26.32
CA SER A 158 12.78 -15.32 27.22
C SER A 158 12.68 -13.82 27.49
N LYS A 159 13.33 -12.97 26.69
CA LYS A 159 13.13 -11.52 26.74
C LYS A 159 13.08 -10.95 25.32
N MET A 160 11.88 -10.79 24.79
CA MET A 160 11.66 -9.98 23.58
C MET A 160 12.18 -8.58 23.88
N THR A 161 13.11 -8.10 23.07
CA THR A 161 13.82 -6.85 23.34
C THR A 161 12.88 -5.67 23.15
N GLN A 162 13.09 -4.58 23.90
CA GLN A 162 12.27 -3.36 23.85
C GLN A 162 12.15 -2.80 22.42
N LYS A 163 13.14 -3.09 21.57
CA LYS A 163 13.24 -2.77 20.15
C LYS A 163 12.23 -3.52 19.24
N GLU A 164 11.80 -4.72 19.64
CA GLU A 164 10.76 -5.49 18.92
C GLU A 164 9.35 -5.03 19.30
N LYS A 165 9.19 -4.46 20.51
CA LYS A 165 7.92 -3.81 20.94
C LYS A 165 7.64 -2.51 20.18
N GLU A 166 8.66 -1.84 19.65
CA GLU A 166 8.54 -0.55 18.96
C GLU A 166 8.02 -0.65 17.52
N MET A 167 7.95 -1.84 16.90
CA MET A 167 7.54 -1.97 15.50
C MET A 167 6.03 -2.15 15.27
N ASN A 168 5.28 -2.53 16.30
CA ASN A 168 3.85 -2.76 16.17
C ASN A 168 3.05 -1.45 16.37
N THR A 169 3.03 -0.60 15.34
CA THR A 169 2.42 0.74 15.41
C THR A 169 1.07 0.84 14.68
N VAL A 170 0.62 -0.24 14.04
CA VAL A 170 -0.61 -0.25 13.23
C VAL A 170 -1.82 -0.66 14.07
N ASP A 171 -2.90 0.13 13.98
CA ASP A 171 -4.18 -0.13 14.65
C ASP A 171 -5.05 -1.10 13.85
N VAL A 172 -5.14 -0.88 12.54
CA VAL A 172 -6.03 -1.62 11.64
C VAL A 172 -5.31 -1.94 10.33
N VAL A 173 -5.43 -3.18 9.89
CA VAL A 173 -5.07 -3.59 8.53
C VAL A 173 -6.35 -3.94 7.79
N LEU A 174 -6.52 -3.38 6.60
CA LEU A 174 -7.57 -3.68 5.65
C LEU A 174 -6.94 -4.41 4.46
N SER A 175 -7.66 -5.35 3.87
CA SER A 175 -7.24 -6.06 2.67
C SER A 175 -8.44 -6.24 1.75
N ASP A 176 -8.52 -5.40 0.72
CA ASP A 176 -9.54 -5.51 -0.33
C ASP A 176 -9.06 -6.33 -1.54
N MET A 177 -7.90 -6.98 -1.42
CA MET A 177 -7.35 -7.87 -2.43
C MET A 177 -8.27 -9.05 -2.73
N LEU A 178 -8.46 -9.34 -4.02
CA LEU A 178 -9.05 -10.57 -4.53
C LEU A 178 -8.28 -11.07 -5.74
N MET A 179 -8.31 -12.39 -5.94
CA MET A 179 -7.82 -12.99 -7.18
C MET A 179 -8.69 -12.51 -8.36
N ASN A 180 -8.06 -12.18 -9.48
CA ASN A 180 -8.78 -11.98 -10.73
C ASN A 180 -9.63 -13.21 -11.05
N THR A 181 -10.89 -13.00 -11.40
CA THR A 181 -11.82 -14.10 -11.69
C THR A 181 -11.37 -14.85 -12.92
N SER A 182 -10.98 -16.11 -12.73
CA SER A 182 -10.66 -17.04 -13.82
C SER A 182 -11.90 -17.69 -14.41
N GLY A 183 -13.06 -17.53 -13.76
CA GLY A 183 -14.30 -18.22 -14.08
C GLY A 183 -14.40 -19.61 -13.44
N VAL A 184 -13.31 -20.11 -12.84
CA VAL A 184 -13.27 -21.38 -12.11
C VAL A 184 -13.33 -21.09 -10.62
N ALA A 185 -14.51 -21.28 -10.02
CA ALA A 185 -14.76 -20.90 -8.62
C ALA A 185 -13.77 -21.52 -7.61
N VAL A 186 -13.33 -22.76 -7.83
CA VAL A 186 -12.34 -23.44 -6.97
C VAL A 186 -10.99 -22.73 -7.03
N ARG A 187 -10.56 -22.32 -8.22
CA ARG A 187 -9.29 -21.60 -8.42
C ARG A 187 -9.36 -20.20 -7.84
N ASP A 188 -10.46 -19.49 -8.08
CA ASP A 188 -10.68 -18.13 -7.58
C ASP A 188 -10.69 -18.14 -6.04
N HIS A 189 -11.35 -19.13 -5.43
CA HIS A 189 -11.32 -19.37 -4.00
C HIS A 189 -9.90 -19.62 -3.48
N ALA A 190 -9.18 -20.60 -4.06
CA ALA A 190 -7.83 -20.94 -3.63
C ALA A 190 -6.88 -19.73 -3.69
N GLY A 191 -6.90 -18.97 -4.79
CA GLY A 191 -6.11 -17.75 -4.92
C GLY A 191 -6.47 -16.67 -3.90
N SER A 192 -7.77 -16.52 -3.57
CA SER A 192 -8.19 -15.59 -2.51
C SER A 192 -7.72 -16.03 -1.11
N MET A 193 -7.64 -17.33 -0.84
CA MET A 193 -7.13 -17.87 0.43
C MET A 193 -5.63 -17.61 0.58
N GLU A 194 -4.84 -17.71 -0.50
CA GLU A 194 -3.42 -17.37 -0.49
C GLU A 194 -3.19 -15.89 -0.17
N LEU A 195 -3.94 -14.99 -0.84
CA LEU A 195 -3.88 -13.55 -0.57
C LEU A 195 -4.26 -13.21 0.88
N CYS A 196 -5.31 -13.83 1.41
CA CYS A 196 -5.73 -13.63 2.80
C CYS A 196 -4.69 -14.16 3.80
N THR A 197 -4.07 -15.30 3.52
CA THR A 197 -3.04 -15.90 4.38
C THR A 197 -1.77 -15.05 4.39
N ALA A 198 -1.38 -14.51 3.23
CA ALA A 198 -0.31 -13.55 3.09
C ALA A 198 -0.58 -12.26 3.90
N ALA A 199 -1.79 -11.70 3.77
CA ALA A 199 -2.21 -10.53 4.54
C ALA A 199 -2.23 -10.80 6.05
N LEU A 200 -2.69 -11.97 6.48
CA LEU A 200 -2.65 -12.39 7.89
C LEU A 200 -1.22 -12.49 8.42
N THR A 201 -0.30 -13.04 7.62
CA THR A 201 1.12 -13.11 7.98
C THR A 201 1.70 -11.71 8.19
N PHE A 202 1.40 -10.78 7.28
CA PHE A 202 1.79 -9.37 7.42
C PHE A 202 1.20 -8.73 8.69
N CYS A 203 -0.07 -9.00 9.00
CA CYS A 203 -0.73 -8.52 10.22
C CYS A 203 -0.04 -8.95 11.51
N ILE A 204 0.54 -10.15 11.55
CA ILE A 204 1.27 -10.65 12.72
C ILE A 204 2.50 -9.78 13.00
N ASP A 205 3.13 -9.19 11.98
CA ASP A 205 4.35 -8.39 12.16
C ASP A 205 4.10 -6.90 12.40
N VAL A 206 2.98 -6.35 11.92
CA VAL A 206 2.74 -4.89 11.95
C VAL A 206 1.67 -4.45 12.95
N LEU A 207 0.68 -5.30 13.24
CA LEU A 207 -0.43 -4.92 14.11
C LEU A 207 0.01 -4.88 15.57
N LYS A 208 -0.40 -3.81 16.26
CA LYS A 208 -0.33 -3.77 17.72
C LYS A 208 -1.25 -4.79 18.39
N PRO A 209 -0.91 -5.23 19.61
CA PRO A 209 -1.87 -5.89 20.47
C PRO A 209 -3.20 -5.15 20.56
N GLY A 210 -4.30 -5.88 20.40
CA GLY A 210 -5.64 -5.29 20.36
C GLY A 210 -6.02 -4.69 19.00
N GLY A 211 -5.13 -4.68 18.00
CA GLY A 211 -5.44 -4.24 16.65
C GLY A 211 -6.46 -5.14 15.94
N SER A 212 -6.98 -4.65 14.81
CA SER A 212 -8.02 -5.33 14.02
C SER A 212 -7.56 -5.57 12.59
N PHE A 213 -8.12 -6.61 11.97
CA PHE A 213 -7.85 -7.00 10.60
C PHE A 213 -9.15 -7.28 9.88
N VAL A 214 -9.27 -6.80 8.64
CA VAL A 214 -10.40 -7.08 7.76
C VAL A 214 -9.86 -7.56 6.42
N CYS A 215 -10.38 -8.67 5.90
CA CYS A 215 -10.02 -9.15 4.56
C CYS A 215 -11.23 -9.63 3.77
N LYS A 216 -11.22 -9.32 2.48
CA LYS A 216 -12.18 -9.80 1.47
C LYS A 216 -11.71 -11.14 0.90
N PHE A 217 -12.65 -12.06 0.66
CA PHE A 217 -12.35 -13.37 0.09
C PHE A 217 -13.53 -13.94 -0.70
N TYR A 218 -13.28 -14.93 -1.56
CA TYR A 218 -14.34 -15.73 -2.18
C TYR A 218 -14.71 -16.92 -1.29
N GLN A 219 -16.00 -17.12 -1.02
CA GLN A 219 -16.47 -18.28 -0.26
C GLN A 219 -16.18 -19.60 -0.97
N GLY A 220 -15.76 -20.61 -0.20
CA GLY A 220 -15.43 -21.95 -0.68
C GLY A 220 -15.07 -22.87 0.48
N GLU A 221 -14.56 -24.07 0.18
CA GLU A 221 -14.37 -25.14 1.16
C GLU A 221 -13.26 -24.88 2.19
N ASP A 222 -12.29 -24.03 1.85
CA ASP A 222 -11.13 -23.73 2.71
C ASP A 222 -11.31 -22.49 3.59
N ASP A 223 -12.47 -21.80 3.53
CA ASP A 223 -12.72 -20.61 4.34
C ASP A 223 -12.67 -20.91 5.85
N GLY A 224 -13.14 -22.07 6.27
CA GLY A 224 -13.03 -22.55 7.66
C GLY A 224 -11.58 -22.76 8.13
N LYS A 225 -10.64 -23.08 7.22
CA LYS A 225 -9.21 -23.18 7.58
C LYS A 225 -8.63 -21.80 7.87
N LEU A 226 -8.99 -20.81 7.06
CA LEU A 226 -8.60 -19.42 7.28
C LEU A 226 -9.21 -18.87 8.59
N GLU A 227 -10.48 -19.14 8.85
CA GLU A 227 -11.15 -18.77 10.10
C GLU A 227 -10.43 -19.36 11.32
N ALA A 228 -10.08 -20.65 11.29
CA ALA A 228 -9.32 -21.29 12.36
C ALA A 228 -7.92 -20.68 12.56
N MET A 229 -7.26 -20.19 11.51
CA MET A 229 -6.01 -19.43 11.64
C MET A 229 -6.24 -18.07 12.30
N LEU A 230 -7.28 -17.35 11.88
CA LEU A 230 -7.66 -16.06 12.47
C LEU A 230 -8.02 -16.20 13.95
N ASP A 231 -8.75 -17.24 14.34
CA ASP A 231 -9.13 -17.53 15.72
C ASP A 231 -7.96 -17.86 16.63
N LYS A 232 -6.81 -18.24 16.08
CA LYS A 232 -5.58 -18.39 16.86
C LYS A 232 -4.92 -17.03 17.14
N VAL A 233 -5.07 -16.07 16.24
CA VAL A 233 -4.41 -14.75 16.28
C VAL A 233 -5.26 -13.70 16.99
N PHE A 234 -6.59 -13.73 16.84
CA PHE A 234 -7.53 -12.72 17.31
C PHE A 234 -8.47 -13.26 18.40
N PHE A 235 -9.07 -12.38 19.20
CA PHE A 235 -10.05 -12.79 20.21
C PHE A 235 -11.45 -13.03 19.63
N LYS A 236 -11.80 -12.32 18.57
CA LYS A 236 -13.11 -12.43 17.92
C LYS A 236 -12.96 -12.32 16.42
N VAL A 237 -13.40 -13.36 15.72
CA VAL A 237 -13.49 -13.41 14.25
C VAL A 237 -14.96 -13.51 13.88
N VAL A 238 -15.37 -12.72 12.88
CA VAL A 238 -16.75 -12.73 12.37
C VAL A 238 -16.70 -12.80 10.86
N ARG A 239 -17.40 -13.77 10.28
CA ARG A 239 -17.71 -13.82 8.86
C ARG A 239 -18.91 -12.93 8.56
N MET A 240 -18.80 -12.02 7.60
CA MET A 240 -19.90 -11.15 7.19
C MET A 240 -20.02 -11.05 5.67
N LYS A 241 -21.25 -11.10 5.17
CA LYS A 241 -21.61 -10.72 3.80
C LYS A 241 -22.39 -9.41 3.88
N PRO A 242 -21.89 -8.29 3.31
CA PRO A 242 -22.60 -7.03 3.38
C PRO A 242 -23.86 -7.07 2.52
N GLU A 243 -24.90 -6.38 2.97
CA GLU A 243 -26.19 -6.30 2.28
C GLU A 243 -26.07 -5.65 0.88
N THR A 244 -25.06 -4.80 0.70
CA THR A 244 -24.73 -4.17 -0.58
C THR A 244 -23.99 -5.09 -1.56
N SER A 245 -23.59 -6.30 -1.13
CA SER A 245 -23.00 -7.30 -2.02
C SER A 245 -24.06 -7.87 -2.95
N ARG A 246 -23.73 -8.04 -4.24
CA ARG A 246 -24.64 -8.63 -5.23
C ARG A 246 -25.04 -10.04 -4.80
N SER A 247 -26.28 -10.44 -5.07
CA SER A 247 -26.78 -11.79 -4.78
C SER A 247 -25.88 -12.88 -5.35
N ASP A 248 -25.40 -12.65 -6.57
CA ASP A 248 -24.63 -13.61 -7.36
C ASP A 248 -23.14 -13.60 -7.00
N SER A 249 -22.69 -12.62 -6.18
CA SER A 249 -21.32 -12.54 -5.72
C SER A 249 -21.08 -13.57 -4.60
N LYS A 250 -19.98 -14.33 -4.73
CA LYS A 250 -19.48 -15.22 -3.69
C LYS A 250 -18.57 -14.52 -2.69
N GLU A 251 -18.45 -13.20 -2.77
CA GLU A 251 -17.58 -12.42 -1.88
C GLU A 251 -18.12 -12.38 -0.46
N CYS A 252 -17.21 -12.57 0.49
CA CYS A 252 -17.42 -12.42 1.92
C CYS A 252 -16.23 -11.67 2.54
N TYR A 253 -16.41 -11.27 3.79
CA TYR A 253 -15.38 -10.61 4.57
C TYR A 253 -15.20 -11.33 5.89
N PHE A 254 -13.95 -11.44 6.33
CA PHE A 254 -13.64 -11.74 7.73
C PHE A 254 -13.29 -10.44 8.45
N VAL A 255 -13.91 -10.23 9.60
CA VAL A 255 -13.60 -9.13 10.52
C VAL A 255 -13.03 -9.74 11.80
N ALA A 256 -11.72 -9.64 11.95
CA ALA A 256 -10.99 -10.14 13.09
C ALA A 256 -10.58 -8.97 14.00
N THR A 257 -10.94 -9.05 15.28
CA THR A 257 -10.75 -7.95 16.23
C THR A 257 -9.97 -8.40 17.45
N LYS A 258 -9.23 -7.44 18.01
CA LYS A 258 -8.36 -7.62 19.18
C LYS A 258 -7.31 -8.71 18.94
N LYS A 259 -6.22 -8.36 18.26
CA LYS A 259 -5.04 -9.23 18.15
C LYS A 259 -4.53 -9.63 19.54
N ARG A 260 -4.24 -10.92 19.74
CA ARG A 260 -3.69 -11.46 20.99
C ARG A 260 -2.24 -11.02 21.20
N ASN A 261 -1.79 -11.02 22.45
CA ASN A 261 -0.42 -10.69 22.82
C ASN A 261 0.55 -11.82 22.46
N GLY A 262 1.74 -11.47 21.96
CA GLY A 262 2.83 -12.43 21.76
C GLY A 262 2.60 -13.45 20.65
N VAL A 263 1.68 -13.19 19.72
CA VAL A 263 1.44 -14.06 18.57
C VAL A 263 2.63 -13.98 17.60
N THR A 264 3.18 -15.13 17.24
CA THR A 264 4.23 -15.28 16.23
C THR A 264 3.69 -15.96 14.98
N ARG A 265 4.42 -15.89 13.88
CA ARG A 265 4.07 -16.53 12.60
C ARG A 265 3.93 -18.06 12.69
N GLU A 266 4.61 -18.68 13.66
CA GLU A 266 4.56 -20.12 13.91
C GLU A 266 3.16 -20.61 14.29
N VAL A 267 2.33 -19.75 14.90
CA VAL A 267 0.96 -20.08 15.31
C VAL A 267 0.06 -20.44 14.13
N ILE A 268 0.35 -19.87 12.96
CA ILE A 268 -0.36 -20.13 11.71
C ILE A 268 0.43 -21.08 10.78
N GLY A 269 1.54 -21.67 11.25
CA GLY A 269 2.39 -22.54 10.45
C GLY A 269 3.23 -21.82 9.39
N ALA A 270 3.33 -20.48 9.45
CA ALA A 270 4.12 -19.70 8.51
C ALA A 270 5.61 -19.66 8.94
N PRO A 271 6.56 -19.64 7.98
CA PRO A 271 7.98 -19.59 8.30
C PRO A 271 8.34 -18.30 9.04
N SER A 272 9.18 -18.44 10.08
CA SER A 272 9.74 -17.31 10.79
C SER A 272 10.73 -16.56 9.88
N LEU A 273 10.63 -15.22 9.82
CA LEU A 273 11.69 -14.41 9.23
C LEU A 273 12.90 -14.53 10.16
N LYS A 274 13.82 -15.44 9.85
CA LYS A 274 15.15 -15.41 10.45
C LYS A 274 15.82 -14.14 9.94
N ALA A 275 16.05 -13.22 10.86
CA ALA A 275 16.80 -11.98 10.63
C ALA A 275 18.26 -12.28 10.30
#